data_AF-A0A935D8N9-F1
#
_entry.id   AF-A0A935D8N9-F1
#
_cell.length_a   1.000
_cell.length_b   1.000
_cell.length_c   1.000
_cell.angle_alpha   90.00
_cell.angle_beta   90.00
_cell.angle_gamma   90.00
#
_symmetry.space_group_name_H-M   'P 1'
#
loop_
_entity.id
_entity.type
_entity.pdbx_description
1 polymer ?
#
loop_
_entity_poly.entity_id
_entity_poly.type
_entity_poly.pdbx_seq_one_letter_code
_entity_poly.pdbx_strand_id
1 'polypeptide(L)'
;MRRLLATPLLLALISCSSGPTSAPAPLGVGEQAFDSNEAVLLDFEFDGTMSSTTSTVATLRNQIRSQLMFSVGQLNGLSSVGQFEKLELTNIVATGAAGAYSVTYHAKLPVAWGRKASVPATYTLMLPGDGTTAGLDAWVSTYNTTCVGGEGSGSDRGSFWYYYRPAVAACALSPADTSMPVATVTTSVENTTGKLPEYNKVWSDRKFNVVAMFGRNESGATLDTDAGIRDYNTFVSTVRSYARSLQPDPALITETPGLTNTPGSAMPQVSVHAVLPSNPGETPRELNVDVMLVGYRIYQDGANFDAWYDPLTPTADMILYNGHAGLGENVRTLMGKGQFVANQYVMWMVNGCDTFAYVDPTLANRISTVNGGAPATQYLDSISNAMPSYFSRTPGGSMAMIRGLMDIAAPKTYRQIFTGIDRAQVVVVTGEEDNLFQPGMPILPGDPTGGGDAGADSGILDGGAGTDGGAGTDGGAGTDGGAGTDGGAGTDGGAGTDGGAGTDGGAGTDGGPPPSPTTPPAPTTPPSPTTTPTTPPSPTTPPAGGDTPEPTGCACETAPGQSSPTSPLGALGIFAAVGAVLARRRR
;
A
#
# COMPACT_ATOMS: atom_id res chain seq x y z
N MET A 1 7.88 -92.47 20.29
CA MET A 1 8.79 -91.37 20.65
C MET A 1 8.97 -90.47 19.43
N ARG A 2 8.21 -89.38 19.35
CA ARG A 2 8.25 -88.40 18.24
C ARG A 2 9.14 -87.23 18.66
N ARG A 3 10.13 -86.86 17.84
CA ARG A 3 10.78 -85.54 17.87
C ARG A 3 10.55 -84.90 16.50
N LEU A 4 9.65 -83.93 16.46
CA LEU A 4 9.50 -82.99 15.35
C LEU A 4 10.60 -81.92 15.46
N LEU A 5 11.27 -81.65 14.35
CA LEU A 5 12.15 -80.51 14.16
C LEU A 5 11.30 -79.27 13.88
N ALA A 6 11.37 -78.28 14.77
CA ALA A 6 10.73 -76.98 14.62
C ALA A 6 11.76 -75.95 14.15
N THR A 7 11.48 -75.35 12.99
CA THR A 7 12.20 -74.23 12.40
C THR A 7 11.84 -72.93 13.13
N PRO A 8 12.79 -72.08 13.54
CA PRO A 8 12.47 -70.82 14.20
C PRO A 8 12.07 -69.75 13.18
N LEU A 9 10.88 -69.19 13.39
CA LEU A 9 10.30 -68.02 12.74
C LEU A 9 11.05 -66.77 13.21
N LEU A 10 11.72 -66.06 12.29
CA LEU A 10 12.32 -64.74 12.56
C LEU A 10 11.19 -63.71 12.69
N LEU A 11 10.99 -63.19 13.90
CA LEU A 11 10.08 -62.09 14.20
C LEU A 11 10.81 -60.77 13.91
N ALA A 12 10.43 -60.07 12.83
CA ALA A 12 10.91 -58.72 12.55
C ALA A 12 10.19 -57.73 13.48
N LEU A 13 10.93 -57.14 14.42
CA LEU A 13 10.48 -56.00 15.21
C LEU A 13 10.42 -54.76 14.32
N ILE A 14 9.22 -54.35 13.93
CA ILE A 14 8.97 -53.04 13.32
C ILE A 14 9.05 -52.00 14.43
N SER A 15 10.18 -51.32 14.52
CA SER A 15 10.34 -50.10 15.31
C SER A 15 9.56 -48.97 14.63
N CYS A 16 8.39 -48.63 15.15
CA CYS A 16 7.73 -47.36 14.83
C CYS A 16 8.53 -46.23 15.49
N SER A 17 9.53 -45.70 14.79
CA SER A 17 10.08 -44.38 15.13
C SER A 17 9.06 -43.33 14.72
N SER A 18 8.33 -42.79 15.69
CA SER A 18 7.61 -41.53 15.56
C SER A 18 8.62 -40.42 15.30
N GLY A 19 8.94 -40.20 14.03
CA GLY A 19 9.66 -39.02 13.58
C GLY A 19 8.85 -37.77 13.94
N PRO A 20 9.50 -36.64 14.28
CA PRO A 20 8.78 -35.40 14.50
C PRO A 20 8.06 -35.06 13.20
N THR A 21 6.73 -34.98 13.27
CA THR A 21 5.91 -34.29 12.28
C THR A 21 6.32 -32.83 12.29
N SER A 22 7.37 -32.51 11.55
CA SER A 22 7.64 -31.16 11.10
C SER A 22 6.45 -30.76 10.22
N ALA A 23 5.60 -29.89 10.75
CA ALA A 23 4.77 -29.05 9.91
C ALA A 23 5.65 -28.47 8.80
N PRO A 24 5.19 -28.40 7.54
CA PRO A 24 5.96 -27.70 6.52
C PRO A 24 6.24 -26.30 7.04
N ALA A 25 7.52 -25.92 7.07
CA ALA A 25 7.90 -24.54 7.22
C ALA A 25 7.12 -23.71 6.19
N PRO A 26 6.67 -22.49 6.50
CA PRO A 26 6.17 -21.60 5.46
C PRO A 26 7.25 -21.55 4.39
N LEU A 27 6.88 -21.89 3.15
CA LEU A 27 7.73 -21.66 1.99
C LEU A 27 8.17 -20.21 2.08
N GLY A 28 9.48 -19.99 2.21
CA GLY A 28 10.03 -18.65 2.35
C GLY A 28 9.64 -17.87 1.11
N VAL A 29 8.68 -16.95 1.27
CA VAL A 29 8.69 -15.71 0.49
C VAL A 29 10.08 -15.15 0.73
N GLY A 30 10.93 -15.21 -0.30
CA GLY A 30 12.26 -14.61 -0.25
C GLY A 30 12.14 -13.16 0.22
N GLU A 31 13.21 -12.64 0.82
CA GLU A 31 13.36 -11.23 1.16
C GLU A 31 12.99 -10.37 -0.05
N GLN A 32 11.72 -9.95 -0.15
CA GLN A 32 11.28 -9.03 -1.19
C GLN A 32 11.98 -7.72 -0.93
N ALA A 33 12.73 -7.23 -1.90
CA ALA A 33 13.40 -5.96 -1.79
C ALA A 33 12.39 -4.81 -1.67
N PHE A 34 12.93 -3.64 -1.39
CA PHE A 34 12.19 -2.43 -1.11
C PHE A 34 12.79 -1.27 -1.88
N ASP A 35 11.94 -0.55 -2.62
CA ASP A 35 12.28 0.78 -3.13
C ASP A 35 11.16 1.79 -2.87
N SER A 36 11.55 3.05 -2.65
CA SER A 36 10.65 4.17 -2.48
C SER A 36 11.35 5.49 -2.79
N ASN A 37 10.62 6.49 -3.27
CA ASN A 37 11.13 7.85 -3.37
C ASN A 37 11.15 8.57 -2.02
N GLU A 38 10.29 8.18 -1.07
CA GLU A 38 10.04 8.92 0.18
C GLU A 38 10.45 8.15 1.44
N ALA A 39 10.48 6.81 1.43
CA ALA A 39 10.92 5.97 2.55
C ALA A 39 12.23 5.20 2.32
N VAL A 40 12.93 4.92 3.41
CA VAL A 40 14.02 3.91 3.49
C VAL A 40 13.54 2.79 4.40
N LEU A 41 13.81 1.54 4.05
CA LEU A 41 13.48 0.41 4.92
C LEU A 41 14.52 0.29 6.03
N LEU A 42 14.04 0.24 7.27
CA LEU A 42 14.86 0.06 8.46
C LEU A 42 14.47 -1.24 9.16
N ASP A 43 15.44 -1.92 9.76
CA ASP A 43 15.20 -3.03 10.66
C ASP A 43 15.21 -2.51 12.10
N PHE A 44 14.10 -2.70 12.81
CA PHE A 44 13.98 -2.40 14.24
C PHE A 44 14.14 -3.71 15.01
N GLU A 45 15.26 -3.87 15.71
CA GLU A 45 15.54 -5.05 16.54
C GLU A 45 15.49 -4.68 18.03
N PHE A 46 14.67 -5.39 18.80
CA PHE A 46 14.48 -5.13 20.23
C PHE A 46 14.02 -6.35 21.01
N ASP A 47 14.28 -6.31 22.31
CA ASP A 47 13.64 -7.19 23.28
C ASP A 47 12.45 -6.48 23.92
N GLY A 48 11.28 -7.10 23.83
CA GLY A 48 10.02 -6.59 24.37
C GLY A 48 9.54 -7.38 25.58
N THR A 49 8.62 -6.75 26.33
CA THR A 49 7.96 -7.39 27.48
C THR A 49 6.46 -7.12 27.47
N MET A 50 5.69 -8.07 28.00
CA MET A 50 4.26 -7.90 28.32
C MET A 50 3.81 -8.83 29.44
N SER A 51 2.71 -8.54 30.12
CA SER A 51 2.01 -9.50 30.95
C SER A 51 1.02 -10.34 30.13
N SER A 52 0.76 -11.56 30.60
CA SER A 52 -0.25 -12.46 30.02
C SER A 52 -0.83 -13.41 31.07
N THR A 53 -1.98 -13.99 30.78
CA THR A 53 -2.61 -15.05 31.58
C THR A 53 -2.24 -16.46 31.09
N THR A 54 -1.53 -16.58 29.97
CA THR A 54 -1.13 -17.85 29.36
C THR A 54 0.38 -17.95 29.18
N SER A 55 0.90 -19.18 29.15
CA SER A 55 2.28 -19.50 28.78
C SER A 55 2.36 -20.24 27.43
N THR A 56 1.22 -20.47 26.77
CA THR A 56 1.16 -21.16 25.48
C THR A 56 1.76 -20.27 24.39
N VAL A 57 2.92 -20.67 23.85
CA VAL A 57 3.69 -19.89 22.86
C VAL A 57 2.84 -19.45 21.66
N ALA A 58 1.96 -20.32 21.14
CA ALA A 58 1.08 -19.96 20.02
C ALA A 58 0.12 -18.80 20.35
N THR A 59 -0.48 -18.83 21.55
CA THR A 59 -1.35 -17.75 22.02
C THR A 59 -0.55 -16.49 22.34
N LEU A 60 0.63 -16.64 22.95
CA LEU A 60 1.54 -15.53 23.23
C LEU A 60 1.96 -14.81 21.95
N ARG A 61 2.27 -15.55 20.89
CA ARG A 61 2.61 -14.95 19.59
C ARG A 61 1.50 -14.04 19.07
N ASN A 62 0.23 -14.45 19.19
CA ASN A 62 -0.91 -13.62 18.78
C ASN A 62 -1.07 -12.38 19.66
N GLN A 63 -0.87 -12.53 20.97
CA GLN A 63 -0.91 -11.41 21.92
C GLN A 63 0.23 -10.41 21.67
N ILE A 64 1.46 -10.88 21.42
CA ILE A 64 2.61 -10.04 21.05
C ILE A 64 2.31 -9.30 19.75
N ARG A 65 1.79 -9.98 18.72
CA ARG A 65 1.39 -9.32 17.47
C ARG A 65 0.34 -8.22 17.73
N SER A 66 -0.65 -8.49 18.58
CA SER A 66 -1.71 -7.54 18.93
C SER A 66 -1.17 -6.33 19.71
N GLN A 67 -0.24 -6.55 20.63
CA GLN A 67 0.48 -5.49 21.34
C GLN A 67 1.29 -4.64 20.34
N LEU A 68 2.03 -5.29 19.45
CA LEU A 68 2.91 -4.61 18.51
C LEU A 68 2.14 -3.78 17.49
N MET A 69 0.89 -4.10 17.15
CA MET A 69 0.07 -3.28 16.23
C MET A 69 -0.01 -1.81 16.62
N PHE A 70 0.15 -1.46 17.91
CA PHE A 70 0.23 -0.07 18.36
C PHE A 70 1.44 0.68 17.80
N SER A 71 2.49 -0.01 17.35
CA SER A 71 3.59 0.63 16.64
C SER A 71 3.16 1.21 15.29
N VAL A 72 2.08 0.70 14.63
CA VAL A 72 1.55 1.30 13.39
C VAL A 72 1.18 2.75 13.65
N GLY A 73 0.30 3.01 14.62
CA GLY A 73 -0.10 4.37 14.93
C GLY A 73 1.06 5.23 15.42
N GLN A 74 1.91 4.69 16.28
CA GLN A 74 3.05 5.44 16.81
C GLN A 74 4.01 5.87 15.69
N LEU A 75 4.37 4.94 14.78
CA LEU A 75 5.25 5.21 13.64
C LEU A 75 4.57 6.11 12.60
N ASN A 76 3.25 5.99 12.43
CA ASN A 76 2.51 6.84 11.49
C ASN A 76 2.60 8.32 11.90
N GLY A 77 2.66 8.63 13.21
CA GLY A 77 2.98 9.98 13.71
C GLY A 77 4.34 10.52 13.25
N LEU A 78 5.20 9.67 12.71
CA LEU A 78 6.51 9.99 12.12
C LEU A 78 6.56 9.76 10.61
N SER A 79 5.41 9.70 9.93
CA SER A 79 5.31 9.42 8.50
C SER A 79 5.94 8.08 8.11
N SER A 80 5.77 7.05 8.95
CA SER A 80 6.42 5.75 8.81
C SER A 80 5.46 4.63 9.22
N VAL A 81 5.69 3.40 8.76
CA VAL A 81 4.90 2.25 9.21
C VAL A 81 5.71 0.96 9.20
N GLY A 82 5.40 0.07 10.15
CA GLY A 82 5.99 -1.27 10.23
C GLY A 82 5.33 -2.26 9.25
N GLN A 83 6.12 -3.18 8.68
CA GLN A 83 5.64 -4.28 7.86
C GLN A 83 5.31 -5.49 8.75
N PHE A 84 4.10 -5.52 9.29
CA PHE A 84 3.72 -6.51 10.30
C PHE A 84 3.69 -7.96 9.82
N GLU A 85 3.52 -8.17 8.52
CA GLU A 85 3.52 -9.52 7.96
C GLU A 85 4.94 -10.08 7.81
N LYS A 86 5.97 -9.21 7.78
CA LYS A 86 7.39 -9.59 7.90
C LYS A 86 7.93 -9.51 9.34
N LEU A 87 7.07 -9.31 10.35
CA LEU A 87 7.49 -9.29 11.75
C LEU A 87 8.01 -10.67 12.17
N GLU A 88 9.27 -10.73 12.59
CA GLU A 88 9.87 -11.92 13.16
C GLU A 88 9.79 -11.88 14.69
N LEU A 89 9.31 -12.97 15.29
CA LEU A 89 9.22 -13.14 16.74
C LEU A 89 9.95 -14.39 17.18
N THR A 90 10.98 -14.21 18.01
CA THR A 90 11.80 -15.28 18.58
C THR A 90 11.92 -15.12 20.09
N ASN A 91 12.55 -16.10 20.75
CA ASN A 91 12.83 -16.04 22.20
C ASN A 91 11.61 -15.72 23.09
N ILE A 92 10.42 -16.21 22.71
CA ILE A 92 9.18 -16.02 23.48
C ILE A 92 9.26 -16.88 24.74
N VAL A 93 9.42 -16.24 25.90
CA VAL A 93 9.56 -16.90 27.19
C VAL A 93 8.53 -16.34 28.16
N ALA A 94 7.75 -17.22 28.77
CA ALA A 94 6.83 -16.87 29.85
C ALA A 94 7.39 -17.35 31.19
N THR A 95 7.44 -16.45 32.17
CA THR A 95 7.87 -16.73 33.54
C THR A 95 6.77 -16.32 34.52
N GLY A 96 6.56 -17.10 35.58
CA GLY A 96 5.51 -16.83 36.57
C GLY A 96 4.62 -18.04 36.85
N ALA A 97 3.41 -17.76 37.31
CA ALA A 97 2.43 -18.78 37.69
C ALA A 97 1.21 -18.75 36.75
N ALA A 98 0.42 -19.82 36.77
CA ALA A 98 -0.78 -19.91 35.94
C ALA A 98 -1.70 -18.69 36.15
N GLY A 99 -2.05 -18.01 35.06
CA GLY A 99 -2.89 -16.80 35.09
C GLY A 99 -2.14 -15.50 35.34
N ALA A 100 -0.82 -15.53 35.63
CA ALA A 100 0.00 -14.35 35.85
C ALA A 100 1.44 -14.61 35.38
N TYR A 101 1.67 -14.41 34.08
CA TYR A 101 2.97 -14.56 33.43
C TYR A 101 3.54 -13.20 33.04
N SER A 102 4.84 -13.03 33.26
CA SER A 102 5.67 -12.03 32.59
C SER A 102 6.28 -12.70 31.36
N VAL A 103 6.04 -12.09 30.20
CA VAL A 103 6.45 -12.59 28.89
C VAL A 103 7.54 -11.69 28.35
N THR A 104 8.66 -12.28 27.96
CA THR A 104 9.72 -11.61 27.20
C THR A 104 9.76 -12.18 25.79
N TYR A 105 10.14 -11.37 24.82
CA TYR A 105 10.30 -11.79 23.44
C TYR A 105 11.37 -10.95 22.74
N HIS A 106 11.94 -11.50 21.68
CA HIS A 106 12.76 -10.75 20.73
C HIS A 106 11.96 -10.50 19.45
N ALA A 107 12.06 -9.29 18.91
CA ALA A 107 11.37 -8.89 17.71
C ALA A 107 12.32 -8.20 16.72
N LYS A 108 12.18 -8.58 15.44
CA LYS A 108 12.71 -7.83 14.29
C LYS A 108 11.54 -7.34 13.46
N LEU A 109 11.36 -6.02 13.38
CA LEU A 109 10.28 -5.37 12.66
C LEU A 109 10.85 -4.50 11.53
N PRO A 110 10.61 -4.85 10.26
CA PRO A 110 10.90 -3.96 9.15
C PRO A 110 9.99 -2.73 9.20
N VAL A 111 10.54 -1.54 8.94
CA VAL A 111 9.83 -0.25 9.02
C VAL A 111 10.15 0.58 7.78
N ALA A 112 9.12 0.92 7.00
CA ALA A 112 9.22 1.92 5.97
C ALA A 112 9.30 3.31 6.64
N TRP A 113 10.50 3.87 6.67
CA TRP A 113 10.79 5.13 7.37
C TRP A 113 10.73 6.33 6.41
N GLY A 114 9.63 7.08 6.44
CA GLY A 114 9.40 8.23 5.55
C GLY A 114 10.22 9.49 5.88
N ARG A 115 11.16 9.42 6.84
CA ARG A 115 12.06 10.53 7.21
C ARG A 115 13.51 10.20 6.83
N LYS A 116 13.75 9.90 5.55
CA LYS A 116 15.06 9.50 5.00
C LYS A 116 16.26 10.34 5.44
N ALA A 117 16.07 11.65 5.56
CA ALA A 117 17.15 12.57 5.97
C ALA A 117 17.51 12.48 7.46
N SER A 118 16.73 11.75 8.26
CA SER A 118 16.86 11.65 9.71
C SER A 118 16.52 10.23 10.18
N VAL A 119 17.43 9.30 9.92
CA VAL A 119 17.36 7.93 10.46
C VAL A 119 17.94 7.91 11.88
N PRO A 120 17.16 7.54 12.91
CA PRO A 120 17.68 7.44 14.27
C PRO A 120 18.53 6.17 14.43
N ALA A 121 19.51 6.18 15.35
CA ALA A 121 20.25 4.97 15.72
C ALA A 121 19.43 4.04 16.65
N THR A 122 18.49 4.62 17.40
CA THR A 122 17.61 3.90 18.32
C THR A 122 16.22 4.50 18.31
N TYR A 123 15.20 3.68 18.57
CA TYR A 123 13.82 4.13 18.68
C TYR A 123 13.08 3.48 19.85
N THR A 124 12.43 4.27 20.70
CA THR A 124 11.63 3.74 21.81
C THR A 124 10.19 3.54 21.38
N LEU A 125 9.73 2.29 21.38
CA LEU A 125 8.32 1.97 21.22
C LEU A 125 7.60 2.17 22.56
N MET A 126 6.35 2.59 22.52
CA MET A 126 5.50 2.78 23.70
C MET A 126 4.27 1.91 23.53
N LEU A 127 4.28 0.73 24.13
CA LEU A 127 3.33 -0.35 23.87
C LEU A 127 2.51 -0.67 25.12
N PRO A 128 1.28 -1.20 24.98
CA PRO A 128 0.51 -1.68 26.12
C PRO A 128 1.29 -2.76 26.90
N GLY A 129 1.44 -2.61 28.21
CA GLY A 129 2.17 -3.55 29.06
C GLY A 129 1.44 -4.87 29.29
N ASP A 130 0.12 -4.91 29.12
CA ASP A 130 -0.71 -6.11 29.22
C ASP A 130 -1.20 -6.53 27.83
N GLY A 131 -0.69 -7.68 27.35
CA GLY A 131 -1.02 -8.22 26.03
C GLY A 131 -2.31 -9.03 25.99
N THR A 132 -3.03 -9.15 27.10
CA THR A 132 -4.33 -9.82 27.12
C THR A 132 -5.41 -8.95 26.47
N THR A 133 -6.50 -9.58 26.01
CA THR A 133 -7.68 -8.89 25.50
C THR A 133 -8.18 -7.81 26.47
N ALA A 134 -8.29 -8.15 27.77
CA ALA A 134 -8.74 -7.22 28.80
C ALA A 134 -7.74 -6.09 29.04
N GLY A 135 -6.43 -6.38 29.00
CA GLY A 135 -5.38 -5.38 29.10
C GLY A 135 -5.41 -4.36 27.96
N LEU A 136 -5.57 -4.84 26.72
CA LEU A 136 -5.70 -3.97 25.55
C LEU A 136 -6.99 -3.14 25.59
N ASP A 137 -8.11 -3.70 26.05
CA ASP A 137 -9.37 -2.96 26.19
C ASP A 137 -9.25 -1.87 27.28
N ALA A 138 -8.57 -2.16 28.39
CA ALA A 138 -8.28 -1.18 29.43
C ALA A 138 -7.33 -0.07 28.94
N TRP A 139 -6.32 -0.43 28.15
CA TRP A 139 -5.42 0.52 27.50
C TRP A 139 -6.18 1.50 26.59
N VAL A 140 -7.06 0.98 25.73
CA VAL A 140 -7.93 1.80 24.85
C VAL A 140 -8.80 2.73 25.68
N SER A 141 -9.50 2.20 26.68
CA SER A 141 -10.38 2.99 27.57
C SER A 141 -9.64 4.16 28.25
N THR A 142 -8.36 3.96 28.58
CA THR A 142 -7.54 4.95 29.27
C THR A 142 -7.00 6.02 28.33
N TYR A 143 -6.57 5.64 27.11
CA TYR A 143 -5.74 6.50 26.26
C TYR A 143 -6.39 6.93 24.94
N ASN A 144 -7.57 6.43 24.57
CA ASN A 144 -8.20 6.70 23.27
C ASN A 144 -8.63 8.15 23.01
N THR A 145 -8.63 9.00 24.04
CA THR A 145 -8.96 10.44 23.93
C THR A 145 -7.76 11.36 24.09
N THR A 146 -6.65 10.87 24.66
CA THR A 146 -5.48 11.68 25.03
C THR A 146 -4.25 11.36 24.20
N CYS A 147 -4.13 10.11 23.74
CA CYS A 147 -3.01 9.62 22.93
C CYS A 147 -3.44 9.39 21.49
N VAL A 148 -4.18 10.34 20.91
CA VAL A 148 -4.64 10.34 19.52
C VAL A 148 -4.23 11.62 18.80
N GLY A 149 -4.08 11.54 17.48
CA GLY A 149 -3.81 12.70 16.62
C GLY A 149 -5.05 13.51 16.30
N GLY A 150 -4.87 14.59 15.53
CA GLY A 150 -6.00 15.43 15.05
C GLY A 150 -6.88 14.76 13.98
N GLU A 151 -6.44 13.62 13.44
CA GLU A 151 -7.12 12.85 12.39
C GLU A 151 -8.32 12.03 12.91
N GLY A 152 -8.54 12.02 14.23
CA GLY A 152 -9.64 11.30 14.88
C GLY A 152 -9.18 10.31 15.95
N SER A 153 -10.14 9.64 16.57
CA SER A 153 -9.93 8.62 17.61
C SER A 153 -10.60 7.31 17.23
N GLY A 154 -9.90 6.18 17.42
CA GLY A 154 -10.56 4.88 17.45
C GLY A 154 -11.22 4.66 18.82
N SER A 155 -12.52 4.37 18.85
CA SER A 155 -13.25 4.18 20.11
C SER A 155 -13.03 2.81 20.73
N ASP A 156 -12.47 1.85 19.98
CA ASP A 156 -12.30 0.46 20.39
C ASP A 156 -10.92 -0.10 20.06
N ARG A 157 -10.64 -1.31 20.56
CA ARG A 157 -9.40 -2.04 20.28
C ARG A 157 -9.22 -2.35 18.80
N GLY A 158 -10.30 -2.49 18.03
CA GLY A 158 -10.23 -2.80 16.61
C GLY A 158 -9.58 -1.68 15.79
N SER A 159 -9.69 -0.44 16.25
CA SER A 159 -9.28 0.76 15.51
C SER A 159 -8.25 1.64 16.23
N PHE A 160 -8.20 1.65 17.58
CA PHE A 160 -7.39 2.62 18.31
C PHE A 160 -5.87 2.50 18.05
N TRP A 161 -5.34 1.29 17.87
CA TRP A 161 -3.91 1.08 17.57
C TRP A 161 -3.44 1.86 16.33
N TYR A 162 -4.34 2.12 15.37
CA TYR A 162 -4.07 2.89 14.17
C TYR A 162 -3.99 4.40 14.47
N TYR A 163 -4.88 4.91 15.33
CA TYR A 163 -4.94 6.33 15.72
C TYR A 163 -4.00 6.69 16.87
N TYR A 164 -3.38 5.70 17.50
CA TYR A 164 -2.50 5.89 18.64
C TYR A 164 -1.30 6.79 18.27
N ARG A 165 -1.14 7.90 18.97
CA ARG A 165 -0.04 8.88 18.78
C ARG A 165 0.53 9.25 20.15
N PRO A 166 1.46 8.46 20.71
CA PRO A 166 1.93 8.70 22.08
C PRO A 166 2.82 9.94 22.23
N ALA A 167 3.33 10.50 21.13
CA ALA A 167 4.15 11.70 21.14
C ALA A 167 3.35 13.01 21.21
N VAL A 168 2.01 12.97 21.14
CA VAL A 168 1.19 14.19 21.26
C VAL A 168 1.25 14.72 22.69
N ALA A 169 1.26 16.04 22.85
CA ALA A 169 1.44 16.68 24.16
C ALA A 169 0.36 16.32 25.20
N ALA A 170 -0.84 15.94 24.74
CA ALA A 170 -1.93 15.52 25.62
C ALA A 170 -1.76 14.09 26.17
N CYS A 171 -0.88 13.29 25.57
CA CYS A 171 -0.68 11.90 25.95
C CYS A 171 0.23 11.80 27.18
N ALA A 172 -0.31 11.23 28.26
CA ALA A 172 0.43 10.98 29.49
C ALA A 172 0.35 9.49 29.84
N LEU A 173 1.27 8.71 29.25
CA LEU A 173 1.35 7.27 29.52
C LEU A 173 1.88 6.99 30.93
N SER A 174 1.28 6.03 31.61
CA SER A 174 1.76 5.54 32.89
C SER A 174 2.91 4.54 32.68
N PRO A 175 4.08 4.72 33.32
CA PRO A 175 5.14 3.72 33.25
C PRO A 175 4.74 2.35 33.82
N ALA A 176 3.69 2.28 34.64
CA ALA A 176 3.24 1.04 35.28
C ALA A 176 2.46 0.11 34.33
N ASP A 177 1.84 0.65 33.29
CA ASP A 177 1.05 -0.12 32.30
C ASP A 177 1.65 -0.05 30.90
N THR A 178 2.83 0.58 30.72
CA THR A 178 3.48 0.77 29.43
C THR A 178 4.78 -0.04 29.33
N SER A 179 4.90 -0.84 28.28
CA SER A 179 6.15 -1.47 27.85
C SER A 179 6.92 -0.52 26.93
N MET A 180 8.19 -0.23 27.25
CA MET A 180 9.01 0.74 26.51
C MET A 180 10.27 0.13 25.91
N PRO A 181 10.17 -0.87 25.00
CA PRO A 181 11.36 -1.46 24.41
C PRO A 181 12.09 -0.44 23.53
N VAL A 182 13.43 -0.50 23.58
CA VAL A 182 14.32 0.34 22.76
C VAL A 182 14.83 -0.49 21.61
N ALA A 183 14.39 -0.16 20.39
CA ALA A 183 14.90 -0.73 19.17
C ALA A 183 16.27 -0.17 18.82
N THR A 184 17.19 -1.08 18.49
CA THR A 184 18.33 -0.76 17.65
C THR A 184 17.83 -0.63 16.22
N VAL A 185 18.23 0.45 15.54
CA VAL A 185 17.74 0.77 14.21
C VAL A 185 18.89 0.68 13.23
N THR A 186 18.74 -0.18 12.22
CA THR A 186 19.72 -0.35 11.13
C THR A 186 19.03 -0.20 9.79
N THR A 187 19.77 0.25 8.77
CA THR A 187 19.27 0.22 7.39
C THR A 187 19.18 -1.24 6.94
N SER A 188 18.01 -1.63 6.42
CA SER A 188 17.82 -3.00 5.92
C SER A 188 18.61 -3.23 4.64
N VAL A 189 19.12 -4.45 4.46
CA VAL A 189 19.78 -4.90 3.22
C VAL A 189 18.82 -5.06 2.05
N GLU A 190 17.51 -5.13 2.32
CA GLU A 190 16.47 -5.24 1.30
C GLU A 190 16.27 -3.93 0.50
N ASN A 191 16.86 -2.80 0.92
CA ASN A 191 16.74 -1.55 0.16
C ASN A 191 17.45 -1.68 -1.21
N THR A 192 16.71 -1.43 -2.29
CA THR A 192 17.27 -1.28 -3.63
C THR A 192 17.13 0.16 -4.14
N THR A 193 17.74 0.43 -5.30
CA THR A 193 17.58 1.71 -6.00
C THR A 193 17.67 1.49 -7.49
N GLY A 194 16.97 2.30 -8.27
CA GLY A 194 17.19 2.41 -9.72
C GLY A 194 16.60 1.26 -10.53
N LYS A 195 15.75 0.44 -9.92
CA LYS A 195 15.00 -0.61 -10.61
C LYS A 195 13.88 -0.02 -11.46
N LEU A 196 13.68 -0.60 -12.63
CA LEU A 196 12.58 -0.30 -13.53
C LEU A 196 11.53 -1.41 -13.42
N PRO A 197 10.24 -1.13 -13.67
CA PRO A 197 9.28 -2.16 -14.02
C PRO A 197 9.76 -3.00 -15.23
N GLU A 198 9.30 -4.24 -15.34
CA GLU A 198 9.57 -5.10 -16.51
C GLU A 198 8.75 -4.66 -17.74
N TYR A 199 9.09 -3.52 -18.35
CA TYR A 199 8.38 -2.96 -19.50
C TYR A 199 8.24 -3.94 -20.67
N ASN A 200 9.25 -4.78 -20.90
CA ASN A 200 9.22 -5.84 -21.91
C ASN A 200 8.16 -6.91 -21.61
N LYS A 201 7.93 -7.26 -20.34
CA LYS A 201 6.89 -8.20 -19.93
C LYS A 201 5.50 -7.56 -20.03
N VAL A 202 5.36 -6.34 -19.54
CA VAL A 202 4.11 -5.53 -19.62
C VAL A 202 3.61 -5.36 -21.05
N TRP A 203 4.51 -5.20 -22.02
CA TRP A 203 4.16 -4.96 -23.43
C TRP A 203 4.38 -6.19 -24.33
N SER A 204 4.56 -7.37 -23.75
CA SER A 204 4.92 -8.60 -24.47
C SER A 204 3.84 -9.06 -25.46
N ASP A 205 2.57 -8.81 -25.18
CA ASP A 205 1.42 -9.11 -26.04
C ASP A 205 0.92 -7.88 -26.82
N ARG A 206 1.65 -6.76 -26.72
CA ARG A 206 1.33 -5.42 -27.26
C ARG A 206 0.12 -4.73 -26.63
N LYS A 207 -0.43 -5.27 -25.56
CA LYS A 207 -1.53 -4.67 -24.82
C LYS A 207 -1.01 -4.24 -23.47
N PHE A 208 -1.52 -3.12 -22.98
CA PHE A 208 -1.36 -2.74 -21.60
C PHE A 208 -2.73 -2.75 -20.95
N ASN A 209 -3.02 -3.83 -20.22
CA ASN A 209 -4.30 -4.11 -19.60
C ASN A 209 -4.27 -3.67 -18.12
N VAL A 210 -5.07 -2.67 -17.81
CA VAL A 210 -5.19 -2.05 -16.49
C VAL A 210 -6.55 -2.38 -15.91
N VAL A 211 -6.56 -3.02 -14.74
CA VAL A 211 -7.77 -3.34 -13.97
C VAL A 211 -7.81 -2.45 -12.74
N ALA A 212 -8.72 -1.47 -12.71
CA ALA A 212 -8.79 -0.47 -11.66
C ALA A 212 -10.08 -0.57 -10.84
N MET A 213 -9.96 -0.49 -9.52
CA MET A 213 -11.06 -0.57 -8.57
C MET A 213 -11.07 0.68 -7.71
N PHE A 214 -12.24 1.25 -7.51
CA PHE A 214 -12.45 2.42 -6.64
C PHE A 214 -13.50 2.08 -5.60
N GLY A 215 -13.14 2.08 -4.31
CA GLY A 215 -14.06 1.79 -3.22
C GLY A 215 -14.85 3.02 -2.80
N ARG A 216 -16.13 2.83 -2.47
CA ARG A 216 -16.94 3.88 -1.82
C ARG A 216 -16.32 4.28 -0.47
N ASN A 217 -16.41 5.57 -0.13
CA ASN A 217 -15.96 6.05 1.18
C ASN A 217 -16.94 5.66 2.29
N GLU A 218 -18.24 5.77 2.02
CA GLU A 218 -19.31 5.42 2.96
C GLU A 218 -20.08 4.18 2.50
N SER A 219 -20.55 3.39 3.47
CA SER A 219 -21.39 2.22 3.22
C SER A 219 -22.74 2.66 2.63
N GLY A 220 -23.13 2.03 1.50
CA GLY A 220 -24.40 2.32 0.82
C GLY A 220 -24.43 3.65 0.04
N ALA A 221 -23.31 4.37 -0.07
CA ALA A 221 -23.25 5.62 -0.81
C ALA A 221 -23.60 5.44 -2.30
N THR A 222 -24.40 6.38 -2.84
CA THR A 222 -24.82 6.38 -4.25
C THR A 222 -24.60 7.71 -4.95
N LEU A 223 -24.29 8.77 -4.21
CA LEU A 223 -24.16 10.13 -4.72
C LEU A 223 -22.70 10.56 -4.85
N ASP A 224 -22.42 11.47 -5.78
CA ASP A 224 -21.10 12.08 -6.00
C ASP A 224 -20.61 12.96 -4.82
N THR A 225 -21.37 13.05 -3.73
CA THR A 225 -20.88 13.61 -2.46
C THR A 225 -19.97 12.65 -1.69
N ASP A 226 -19.99 11.36 -2.02
CA ASP A 226 -19.04 10.38 -1.51
C ASP A 226 -17.65 10.57 -2.14
N ALA A 227 -16.60 10.54 -1.32
CA ALA A 227 -15.24 10.77 -1.79
C ALA A 227 -14.77 9.71 -2.79
N GLY A 228 -15.10 8.43 -2.58
CA GLY A 228 -14.74 7.32 -3.47
C GLY A 228 -15.48 7.37 -4.80
N ILE A 229 -16.75 7.78 -4.80
CA ILE A 229 -17.52 7.97 -6.04
C ILE A 229 -16.96 9.14 -6.88
N ARG A 230 -16.61 10.27 -6.24
CA ARG A 230 -15.90 11.35 -6.95
C ARG A 230 -14.58 10.89 -7.52
N ASP A 231 -13.90 10.03 -6.78
CA ASP A 231 -12.59 9.55 -7.15
C ASP A 231 -12.63 8.69 -8.42
N TYR A 232 -13.54 7.73 -8.41
CA TYR A 232 -13.93 6.93 -9.57
C TYR A 232 -14.26 7.80 -10.79
N ASN A 233 -15.13 8.81 -10.63
CA ASN A 233 -15.49 9.72 -11.72
C ASN A 233 -14.28 10.51 -12.25
N THR A 234 -13.41 10.97 -11.34
CA THR A 234 -12.19 11.71 -11.68
C THR A 234 -11.21 10.84 -12.46
N PHE A 235 -11.00 9.60 -12.03
CA PHE A 235 -10.15 8.65 -12.74
C PHE A 235 -10.69 8.33 -14.13
N VAL A 236 -11.97 7.95 -14.24
CA VAL A 236 -12.59 7.61 -15.52
C VAL A 236 -12.51 8.78 -16.50
N SER A 237 -12.86 10.00 -16.09
CA SER A 237 -12.75 11.18 -16.95
C SER A 237 -11.30 11.49 -17.37
N THR A 238 -10.33 11.24 -16.49
CA THR A 238 -8.90 11.41 -16.78
C THR A 238 -8.39 10.37 -17.77
N VAL A 239 -8.76 9.10 -17.61
CA VAL A 239 -8.40 8.01 -18.54
C VAL A 239 -8.99 8.28 -19.92
N ARG A 240 -10.26 8.67 -20.02
CA ARG A 240 -10.88 9.04 -21.31
C ARG A 240 -10.14 10.17 -22.00
N SER A 241 -9.80 11.21 -21.25
CA SER A 241 -9.05 12.35 -21.78
C SER A 241 -7.66 11.92 -22.24
N TYR A 242 -7.01 11.04 -21.49
CA TYR A 242 -5.69 10.52 -21.82
C TYR A 242 -5.71 9.62 -23.06
N ALA A 243 -6.67 8.68 -23.16
CA ALA A 243 -6.85 7.83 -24.33
C ALA A 243 -7.04 8.66 -25.62
N ARG A 244 -7.87 9.72 -25.57
CA ARG A 244 -8.06 10.65 -26.69
C ARG A 244 -6.82 11.49 -27.01
N SER A 245 -5.96 11.74 -26.02
CA SER A 245 -4.67 12.40 -26.27
C SER A 245 -3.65 11.49 -26.95
N LEU A 246 -3.76 10.18 -26.74
CA LEU A 246 -2.89 9.17 -27.34
C LEU A 246 -3.37 8.74 -28.74
N GLN A 247 -4.69 8.73 -28.95
CA GLN A 247 -5.30 8.29 -30.21
C GLN A 247 -6.23 9.39 -30.77
N PRO A 248 -5.76 10.14 -31.80
CA PRO A 248 -6.55 11.20 -32.42
C PRO A 248 -7.78 10.72 -33.21
N ASP A 249 -7.79 9.46 -33.68
CA ASP A 249 -8.93 8.88 -34.39
C ASP A 249 -9.95 8.29 -33.39
N PRO A 250 -11.13 8.90 -33.21
CA PRO A 250 -12.12 8.41 -32.28
C PRO A 250 -12.70 7.03 -32.66
N ALA A 251 -12.56 6.59 -33.92
CA ALA A 251 -13.00 5.26 -34.34
C ALA A 251 -12.11 4.14 -33.77
N LEU A 252 -10.90 4.47 -33.31
CA LEU A 252 -9.95 3.57 -32.68
C LEU A 252 -10.00 3.59 -31.14
N ILE A 253 -11.00 4.28 -30.58
CA ILE A 253 -11.29 4.31 -29.15
C ILE A 253 -12.65 3.66 -28.92
N THR A 254 -12.68 2.62 -28.09
CA THR A 254 -13.92 1.98 -27.64
C THR A 254 -14.15 2.30 -26.17
N GLU A 255 -15.31 2.88 -25.86
CA GLU A 255 -15.74 3.16 -24.50
C GLU A 255 -17.03 2.37 -24.20
N THR A 256 -17.32 2.13 -22.92
CA THR A 256 -18.64 1.62 -22.51
C THR A 256 -19.76 2.48 -23.12
N PRO A 257 -20.78 1.88 -23.76
CA PRO A 257 -21.86 2.65 -24.37
C PRO A 257 -22.56 3.58 -23.37
N GLY A 258 -22.67 4.86 -23.72
CA GLY A 258 -23.31 5.87 -22.87
C GLY A 258 -22.41 6.46 -21.77
N LEU A 259 -21.11 6.14 -21.75
CA LEU A 259 -20.18 6.61 -20.73
C LEU A 259 -20.13 8.15 -20.64
N THR A 260 -20.50 8.66 -19.47
CA THR A 260 -20.43 10.08 -19.12
C THR A 260 -19.10 10.40 -18.41
N ASN A 261 -18.86 11.68 -18.09
CA ASN A 261 -17.70 12.07 -17.26
C ASN A 261 -17.92 11.81 -15.77
N THR A 262 -19.16 11.53 -15.36
CA THR A 262 -19.57 11.26 -13.98
C THR A 262 -20.47 10.01 -13.96
N PRO A 263 -19.93 8.84 -14.34
CA PRO A 263 -20.70 7.59 -14.38
C PRO A 263 -21.33 7.23 -13.02
N GLY A 264 -20.60 7.47 -11.94
CA GLY A 264 -21.03 7.24 -10.56
C GLY A 264 -21.57 5.83 -10.31
N SER A 265 -22.49 5.71 -9.37
CA SER A 265 -23.13 4.41 -9.06
C SER A 265 -24.11 3.91 -10.15
N ALA A 266 -24.46 4.74 -11.14
CA ALA A 266 -25.35 4.33 -12.22
C ALA A 266 -24.64 3.49 -13.30
N MET A 267 -23.34 3.66 -13.46
CA MET A 267 -22.49 2.85 -14.33
C MET A 267 -21.27 2.39 -13.54
N PRO A 268 -21.41 1.44 -12.59
CA PRO A 268 -20.34 1.06 -11.68
C PRO A 268 -19.22 0.27 -12.35
N GLN A 269 -19.42 -0.22 -13.58
CA GLN A 269 -18.42 -0.93 -14.37
C GLN A 269 -18.32 -0.24 -15.73
N VAL A 270 -17.12 0.20 -16.08
CA VAL A 270 -16.85 0.90 -17.35
C VAL A 270 -15.49 0.48 -17.90
N SER A 271 -15.30 0.69 -19.18
CA SER A 271 -14.07 0.41 -19.90
C SER A 271 -13.75 1.52 -20.90
N VAL A 272 -12.46 1.76 -21.09
CA VAL A 272 -11.89 2.69 -22.07
C VAL A 272 -10.71 2.01 -22.74
N HIS A 273 -10.87 1.63 -24.00
CA HIS A 273 -9.87 0.92 -24.80
C HIS A 273 -9.43 1.79 -25.98
N ALA A 274 -8.13 1.85 -26.25
CA ALA A 274 -7.58 2.61 -27.35
C ALA A 274 -6.52 1.80 -28.10
N VAL A 275 -6.72 1.63 -29.41
CA VAL A 275 -5.66 1.18 -30.31
C VAL A 275 -4.72 2.36 -30.53
N LEU A 276 -3.43 2.20 -30.27
CA LEU A 276 -2.44 3.28 -30.32
C LEU A 276 -1.88 3.46 -31.73
N PRO A 277 -1.48 4.69 -32.13
CA PRO A 277 -0.80 4.92 -33.39
C PRO A 277 0.45 4.04 -33.54
N SER A 278 0.61 3.42 -34.71
CA SER A 278 1.79 2.63 -35.09
C SER A 278 2.30 3.02 -36.48
N ASN A 279 3.58 2.71 -36.75
CA ASN A 279 4.11 2.88 -38.10
C ASN A 279 3.46 1.90 -39.08
N PRO A 280 3.37 2.24 -40.38
CA PRO A 280 2.88 1.31 -41.39
C PRO A 280 3.64 -0.03 -41.36
N GLY A 281 2.89 -1.13 -41.28
CA GLY A 281 3.46 -2.48 -41.22
C GLY A 281 3.75 -3.00 -39.81
N GLU A 282 3.61 -2.17 -38.77
CA GLU A 282 3.66 -2.61 -37.37
C GLU A 282 2.25 -2.92 -36.86
N THR A 283 2.07 -4.08 -36.21
CA THR A 283 0.87 -4.36 -35.42
C THR A 283 0.70 -3.23 -34.39
N PRO A 284 -0.48 -2.60 -34.25
CA PRO A 284 -0.68 -1.59 -33.22
C PRO A 284 -0.43 -2.11 -31.80
N ARG A 285 -0.20 -1.19 -30.86
CA ARG A 285 -0.30 -1.48 -29.41
C ARG A 285 -1.67 -1.06 -28.93
N GLU A 286 -2.12 -1.58 -27.79
CA GLU A 286 -3.42 -1.24 -27.19
C GLU A 286 -3.25 -0.78 -25.74
N LEU A 287 -4.01 0.23 -25.33
CA LEU A 287 -4.25 0.57 -23.94
C LEU A 287 -5.67 0.14 -23.59
N ASN A 288 -5.83 -0.78 -22.63
CA ASN A 288 -7.12 -1.25 -22.16
C ASN A 288 -7.26 -0.93 -20.68
N VAL A 289 -8.27 -0.14 -20.30
CA VAL A 289 -8.52 0.22 -18.92
C VAL A 289 -9.95 -0.16 -18.53
N ASP A 290 -10.06 -1.19 -17.71
CA ASP A 290 -11.31 -1.66 -17.11
C ASP A 290 -11.42 -1.13 -15.67
N VAL A 291 -12.55 -0.52 -15.34
CA VAL A 291 -12.75 0.17 -14.05
C VAL A 291 -14.04 -0.27 -13.38
N MET A 292 -13.96 -0.63 -12.10
CA MET A 292 -15.12 -0.92 -11.25
C MET A 292 -15.18 -0.01 -10.02
N LEU A 293 -16.33 0.61 -9.78
CA LEU A 293 -16.74 1.20 -8.51
C LEU A 293 -17.23 0.06 -7.59
N VAL A 294 -16.46 -0.26 -6.57
CA VAL A 294 -16.75 -1.31 -5.58
C VAL A 294 -17.38 -0.72 -4.33
N GLY A 295 -18.01 -1.57 -3.51
CA GLY A 295 -18.57 -1.22 -2.21
C GLY A 295 -17.54 -0.66 -1.23
N TYR A 296 -18.04 -0.28 -0.05
CA TYR A 296 -17.17 0.14 1.06
C TYR A 296 -16.22 -0.99 1.49
N ARG A 297 -16.71 -2.24 1.42
CA ARG A 297 -15.89 -3.44 1.53
C ARG A 297 -16.01 -4.30 0.27
N ILE A 298 -14.89 -4.81 -0.22
CA ILE A 298 -14.85 -5.61 -1.47
C ILE A 298 -15.71 -6.87 -1.35
N TYR A 299 -15.76 -7.50 -0.18
CA TYR A 299 -16.55 -8.72 0.02
C TYR A 299 -18.07 -8.49 -0.15
N GLN A 300 -18.56 -7.25 0.00
CA GLN A 300 -19.97 -6.92 -0.13
C GLN A 300 -20.47 -7.03 -1.57
N ASP A 301 -19.60 -6.83 -2.56
CA ASP A 301 -19.95 -6.99 -3.98
C ASP A 301 -20.05 -8.47 -4.40
N GLY A 302 -19.45 -9.37 -3.60
CA GLY A 302 -19.59 -10.82 -3.73
C GLY A 302 -19.36 -11.34 -5.15
N ALA A 303 -20.31 -12.15 -5.65
CA ALA A 303 -20.20 -12.78 -6.96
C ALA A 303 -20.18 -11.79 -8.14
N ASN A 304 -20.72 -10.57 -7.98
CA ASN A 304 -20.67 -9.57 -9.05
C ASN A 304 -19.26 -9.04 -9.26
N PHE A 305 -18.49 -8.88 -8.18
CA PHE A 305 -17.08 -8.54 -8.27
C PHE A 305 -16.30 -9.68 -8.93
N ASP A 306 -16.49 -10.91 -8.47
CA ASP A 306 -15.75 -12.06 -8.99
C ASP A 306 -16.06 -12.28 -10.49
N ALA A 307 -17.32 -12.15 -10.92
CA ALA A 307 -17.70 -12.26 -12.32
C ALA A 307 -17.08 -11.20 -13.24
N TRP A 308 -16.74 -10.03 -12.71
CA TRP A 308 -16.04 -8.97 -13.44
C TRP A 308 -14.52 -9.13 -13.37
N TYR A 309 -13.98 -9.45 -12.20
CA TYR A 309 -12.54 -9.45 -11.93
C TYR A 309 -11.83 -10.72 -12.45
N ASP A 310 -12.41 -11.90 -12.22
CA ASP A 310 -11.82 -13.19 -12.61
C ASP A 310 -11.47 -13.32 -14.11
N PRO A 311 -12.28 -12.84 -15.07
CA PRO A 311 -11.90 -12.91 -16.48
C PRO A 311 -10.84 -11.88 -16.90
N LEU A 312 -10.58 -10.84 -16.10
CA LEU A 312 -9.64 -9.76 -16.43
C LEU A 312 -8.22 -10.03 -15.91
N THR A 313 -8.09 -10.64 -14.73
CA THR A 313 -6.78 -10.88 -14.10
C THR A 313 -5.82 -11.81 -14.86
N PRO A 314 -6.25 -12.78 -15.71
CA PRO A 314 -5.31 -13.61 -16.47
C PRO A 314 -4.40 -12.85 -17.42
N THR A 315 -4.82 -11.66 -17.86
CA THR A 315 -4.06 -10.81 -18.80
C THR A 315 -3.75 -9.44 -18.22
N ALA A 316 -3.98 -9.22 -16.92
CA ALA A 316 -3.76 -7.92 -16.31
C ALA A 316 -2.25 -7.67 -16.12
N ASP A 317 -1.76 -6.56 -16.66
CA ASP A 317 -0.39 -6.10 -16.44
C ASP A 317 -0.31 -5.17 -15.22
N MET A 318 -1.42 -4.47 -14.94
CA MET A 318 -1.55 -3.62 -13.78
C MET A 318 -2.91 -3.78 -13.13
N ILE A 319 -2.91 -4.00 -11.81
CA ILE A 319 -4.09 -4.05 -10.97
C ILE A 319 -4.00 -2.91 -9.95
N LEU A 320 -5.02 -2.07 -9.91
CA LEU A 320 -5.09 -0.86 -9.08
C LEU A 320 -6.28 -0.97 -8.13
N TYR A 321 -6.06 -0.97 -6.82
CA TYR A 321 -7.13 -0.72 -5.85
C TYR A 321 -6.98 0.68 -5.27
N ASN A 322 -8.05 1.46 -5.26
CA ASN A 322 -8.11 2.79 -4.66
C ASN A 322 -9.28 2.83 -3.68
N GLY A 323 -9.01 2.83 -2.38
CA GLY A 323 -10.08 2.92 -1.39
C GLY A 323 -9.63 2.63 0.03
N HIS A 324 -10.61 2.35 0.89
CA HIS A 324 -10.34 2.00 2.27
C HIS A 324 -9.52 0.71 2.34
N ALA A 325 -8.34 0.76 2.94
CA ALA A 325 -7.62 -0.47 3.29
C ALA A 325 -8.46 -1.35 4.25
N GLY A 326 -9.36 -0.73 5.01
CA GLY A 326 -10.27 -1.42 5.91
C GLY A 326 -9.53 -2.08 7.08
N LEU A 327 -8.46 -1.44 7.56
CA LEU A 327 -7.49 -2.04 8.51
C LEU A 327 -6.88 -3.35 7.97
N GLY A 328 -6.73 -3.41 6.65
CA GLY A 328 -6.20 -4.53 5.89
C GLY A 328 -7.24 -5.56 5.44
N GLU A 329 -8.52 -5.43 5.80
CA GLU A 329 -9.55 -6.38 5.35
C GLU A 329 -9.74 -6.36 3.83
N ASN A 330 -9.85 -5.17 3.22
CA ASN A 330 -10.02 -5.06 1.77
C ASN A 330 -8.76 -5.51 1.03
N VAL A 331 -7.58 -5.16 1.56
CA VAL A 331 -6.28 -5.60 1.01
C VAL A 331 -6.19 -7.13 0.98
N ARG A 332 -6.46 -7.79 2.11
CA ARG A 332 -6.43 -9.26 2.20
C ARG A 332 -7.53 -9.94 1.38
N THR A 333 -8.72 -9.36 1.34
CA THR A 333 -9.81 -9.83 0.48
C THR A 333 -9.38 -9.82 -0.98
N LEU A 334 -8.77 -8.73 -1.46
CA LEU A 334 -8.32 -8.62 -2.84
C LEU A 334 -7.20 -9.60 -3.19
N MET A 335 -6.23 -9.79 -2.29
CA MET A 335 -5.14 -10.76 -2.47
C MET A 335 -5.66 -12.20 -2.64
N GLY A 336 -6.85 -12.50 -2.11
CA GLY A 336 -7.53 -13.79 -2.26
C GLY A 336 -8.41 -13.95 -3.52
N LYS A 337 -8.56 -12.91 -4.35
CA LYS A 337 -9.49 -12.89 -5.50
C LYS A 337 -8.77 -12.91 -6.86
N GLY A 338 -9.52 -13.08 -7.95
CA GLY A 338 -9.00 -13.13 -9.32
C GLY A 338 -8.48 -14.49 -9.71
N GLN A 339 -8.29 -14.70 -11.01
CA GLN A 339 -7.65 -15.88 -11.60
C GLN A 339 -6.32 -15.48 -12.24
N PHE A 340 -5.21 -15.97 -11.72
CA PHE A 340 -3.88 -15.71 -12.25
C PHE A 340 -3.39 -16.92 -13.05
N VAL A 341 -2.57 -16.67 -14.07
CA VAL A 341 -2.00 -17.70 -14.95
C VAL A 341 -0.49 -17.64 -14.94
N ALA A 342 0.16 -18.74 -15.33
CA ALA A 342 1.60 -18.81 -15.43
C ALA A 342 2.16 -17.77 -16.41
N ASN A 343 3.35 -17.27 -16.14
CA ASN A 343 4.12 -16.31 -16.95
C ASN A 343 3.52 -14.92 -17.16
N GLN A 344 2.35 -14.62 -16.59
CA GLN A 344 1.81 -13.26 -16.58
C GLN A 344 2.54 -12.43 -15.51
N TYR A 345 3.22 -11.37 -15.94
CA TYR A 345 3.79 -10.37 -15.03
C TYR A 345 2.72 -9.36 -14.66
N VAL A 346 2.55 -9.08 -13.36
CA VAL A 346 1.54 -8.15 -12.86
C VAL A 346 2.13 -7.18 -11.85
N MET A 347 1.85 -5.90 -12.04
CA MET A 347 2.06 -4.88 -11.01
C MET A 347 0.77 -4.72 -10.21
N TRP A 348 0.83 -4.98 -8.92
CA TRP A 348 -0.32 -4.93 -8.04
C TRP A 348 -0.20 -3.77 -7.06
N MET A 349 -0.98 -2.71 -7.29
CA MET A 349 -0.97 -1.49 -6.50
C MET A 349 -2.22 -1.40 -5.62
N VAL A 350 -2.01 -1.28 -4.32
CA VAL A 350 -3.08 -1.07 -3.33
C VAL A 350 -2.95 0.29 -2.68
N ASN A 351 -3.69 1.26 -3.23
CA ASN A 351 -3.81 2.59 -2.70
C ASN A 351 -4.86 2.67 -1.60
N GLY A 352 -4.41 2.87 -0.37
CA GLY A 352 -5.27 3.02 0.80
C GLY A 352 -4.46 3.41 2.04
N CYS A 353 -5.12 3.42 3.19
CA CYS A 353 -4.45 3.73 4.46
C CYS A 353 -3.42 2.66 4.82
N ASP A 354 -2.14 3.03 4.91
CA ASP A 354 -1.05 2.21 5.48
C ASP A 354 -0.99 0.78 4.92
N THR A 355 -1.27 0.60 3.63
CA THR A 355 -1.42 -0.73 3.02
C THR A 355 -0.16 -1.57 3.13
N PHE A 356 1.04 -0.96 3.24
CA PHE A 356 2.29 -1.65 3.49
C PHE A 356 2.27 -2.50 4.77
N ALA A 357 1.49 -2.12 5.78
CA ALA A 357 1.32 -2.89 7.01
C ALA A 357 0.48 -4.17 6.82
N TYR A 358 -0.29 -4.28 5.74
CA TYR A 358 -1.31 -5.31 5.54
C TYR A 358 -1.05 -6.23 4.36
N VAL A 359 -0.10 -5.91 3.48
CA VAL A 359 0.30 -6.80 2.39
C VAL A 359 0.98 -8.02 3.00
N ASP A 360 0.37 -9.19 2.75
CA ASP A 360 0.80 -10.48 3.25
C ASP A 360 1.15 -11.40 2.05
N PRO A 361 1.72 -12.60 2.28
CA PRO A 361 2.22 -13.41 1.18
C PRO A 361 1.11 -14.13 0.38
N THR A 362 -0.17 -13.88 0.64
CA THR A 362 -1.29 -14.59 -0.01
C THR A 362 -1.22 -14.47 -1.53
N LEU A 363 -1.11 -13.25 -2.07
CA LEU A 363 -1.04 -13.06 -3.53
C LEU A 363 0.25 -13.66 -4.10
N ALA A 364 1.40 -13.36 -3.48
CA ALA A 364 2.69 -13.89 -3.89
C ALA A 364 2.70 -15.44 -3.95
N ASN A 365 2.16 -16.11 -2.93
CA ASN A 365 2.05 -17.57 -2.90
C ASN A 365 1.17 -18.11 -4.04
N ARG A 366 0.09 -17.42 -4.39
CA ARG A 366 -0.77 -17.80 -5.52
C ARG A 366 -0.04 -17.65 -6.85
N ILE A 367 0.66 -16.53 -7.05
CA ILE A 367 1.50 -16.29 -8.24
C ILE A 367 2.61 -17.35 -8.35
N SER A 368 3.31 -17.64 -7.25
CA SER A 368 4.32 -18.71 -7.22
C SER A 368 3.71 -20.06 -7.57
N THR A 369 2.53 -20.39 -7.02
CA THR A 369 1.85 -21.67 -7.27
C THR A 369 1.51 -21.86 -8.75
N VAL A 370 0.95 -20.85 -9.42
CA VAL A 370 0.63 -20.97 -10.85
C VAL A 370 1.89 -21.03 -11.73
N ASN A 371 3.02 -20.55 -11.23
CA ASN A 371 4.34 -20.63 -11.86
C ASN A 371 5.18 -21.82 -11.35
N GLY A 372 4.55 -22.90 -10.86
CA GLY A 372 5.25 -24.13 -10.50
C GLY A 372 6.19 -24.01 -9.30
N GLY A 373 5.99 -23.02 -8.44
CA GLY A 373 6.82 -22.76 -7.26
C GLY A 373 8.00 -21.80 -7.50
N ALA A 374 8.09 -21.18 -8.68
CA ALA A 374 9.06 -20.12 -8.94
C ALA A 374 8.88 -18.93 -7.97
N PRO A 375 9.94 -18.15 -7.67
CA PRO A 375 9.81 -16.93 -6.87
C PRO A 375 8.73 -16.01 -7.45
N ALA A 376 7.82 -15.55 -6.60
CA ALA A 376 6.68 -14.74 -7.05
C ALA A 376 7.11 -13.42 -7.68
N THR A 377 8.21 -12.86 -7.20
CA THR A 377 8.81 -11.56 -7.58
C THR A 377 9.13 -11.49 -9.08
N GLN A 378 9.50 -12.62 -9.69
CA GLN A 378 9.70 -12.72 -11.14
C GLN A 378 8.47 -12.34 -11.98
N TYR A 379 7.29 -12.36 -11.37
CA TYR A 379 5.98 -12.16 -11.98
C TYR A 379 5.12 -11.13 -11.23
N LEU A 380 5.56 -10.59 -10.10
CA LEU A 380 4.75 -9.74 -9.22
C LEU A 380 5.59 -8.66 -8.55
N ASP A 381 5.29 -7.42 -8.92
CA ASP A 381 5.71 -6.24 -8.16
C ASP A 381 4.52 -5.70 -7.37
N SER A 382 4.69 -5.57 -6.05
CA SER A 382 3.65 -5.07 -5.16
C SER A 382 3.91 -3.61 -4.78
N ILE A 383 2.95 -2.73 -5.03
CA ILE A 383 3.04 -1.30 -4.75
C ILE A 383 2.03 -0.97 -3.65
N SER A 384 2.51 -0.37 -2.56
CA SER A 384 1.67 -0.08 -1.39
C SER A 384 2.04 1.29 -0.79
N ASN A 385 1.27 1.74 0.18
CA ASN A 385 1.51 3.00 0.86
C ASN A 385 2.00 2.76 2.29
N ALA A 386 3.10 3.41 2.65
CA ALA A 386 3.54 3.46 4.04
C ALA A 386 2.77 4.51 4.86
N MET A 387 2.02 5.40 4.20
CA MET A 387 1.18 6.42 4.81
C MET A 387 -0.16 6.52 4.09
N PRO A 388 -1.21 7.14 4.68
CA PRO A 388 -2.51 7.12 4.07
C PRO A 388 -2.59 7.78 2.69
N SER A 389 -3.21 7.06 1.76
CA SER A 389 -3.65 7.61 0.48
C SER A 389 -5.06 8.19 0.59
N TYR A 390 -5.16 9.51 0.53
CA TYR A 390 -6.43 10.24 0.51
C TYR A 390 -7.14 10.04 -0.83
N PHE A 391 -8.48 9.86 -0.80
CA PHE A 391 -9.30 9.75 -2.00
C PHE A 391 -9.06 10.88 -3.00
N SER A 392 -8.79 12.11 -2.57
CA SER A 392 -8.53 13.21 -3.52
C SER A 392 -7.21 13.08 -4.32
N ARG A 393 -6.38 12.08 -4.03
CA ARG A 393 -5.01 11.91 -4.58
C ARG A 393 -4.84 10.61 -5.36
N THR A 394 -5.67 9.61 -5.13
CA THR A 394 -5.60 8.26 -5.71
C THR A 394 -5.66 8.20 -7.25
N PRO A 395 -6.43 9.04 -7.99
CA PRO A 395 -6.45 9.02 -9.44
C PRO A 395 -5.16 9.57 -10.02
N GLY A 396 -4.59 10.59 -9.37
CA GLY A 396 -3.31 11.16 -9.75
C GLY A 396 -2.21 10.10 -9.64
N GLY A 397 -2.17 9.37 -8.52
CA GLY A 397 -1.22 8.28 -8.32
C GLY A 397 -1.39 7.14 -9.31
N SER A 398 -2.63 6.69 -9.52
CA SER A 398 -2.96 5.65 -10.53
C SER A 398 -2.53 6.08 -11.94
N MET A 399 -2.80 7.33 -12.32
CA MET A 399 -2.41 7.87 -13.62
C MET A 399 -0.90 8.10 -13.75
N ALA A 400 -0.18 8.37 -12.65
CA ALA A 400 1.28 8.45 -12.67
C ALA A 400 1.90 7.11 -13.07
N MET A 401 1.39 6.00 -12.51
CA MET A 401 1.80 4.66 -12.89
C MET A 401 1.48 4.33 -14.35
N ILE A 402 0.22 4.55 -14.78
CA ILE A 402 -0.21 4.30 -16.17
C ILE A 402 0.67 5.09 -17.15
N ARG A 403 0.86 6.40 -16.92
CA ARG A 403 1.70 7.24 -17.78
C ARG A 403 3.18 6.83 -17.76
N GLY A 404 3.67 6.36 -16.61
CA GLY A 404 5.03 5.83 -16.48
C GLY A 404 5.24 4.61 -17.38
N LEU A 405 4.29 3.66 -17.37
CA LEU A 405 4.36 2.41 -18.13
C LEU A 405 4.06 2.58 -19.62
N MET A 406 3.32 3.63 -19.99
CA MET A 406 3.09 4.04 -21.38
C MET A 406 4.33 4.66 -22.05
N ASP A 407 5.29 5.18 -21.27
CA ASP A 407 6.48 5.86 -21.78
C ASP A 407 7.61 4.88 -22.12
N ILE A 408 7.35 3.99 -23.09
CA ILE A 408 8.29 2.94 -23.50
C ILE A 408 9.56 3.48 -24.19
N ALA A 409 9.50 4.71 -24.72
CA ALA A 409 10.63 5.35 -25.40
C ALA A 409 11.61 5.99 -24.41
N ALA A 410 11.12 6.40 -23.24
CA ALA A 410 11.93 6.85 -22.13
C ALA A 410 11.51 6.14 -20.83
N PRO A 411 11.82 4.82 -20.70
CA PRO A 411 11.44 4.04 -19.54
C PRO A 411 11.91 4.65 -18.23
N LYS A 412 11.05 4.61 -17.21
CA LYS A 412 11.29 5.22 -15.91
C LYS A 412 11.52 4.17 -14.84
N THR A 413 12.43 4.47 -13.93
CA THR A 413 12.57 3.74 -12.66
C THR A 413 11.33 3.93 -11.79
N TYR A 414 11.11 3.04 -10.82
CA TYR A 414 10.03 3.18 -9.85
C TYR A 414 10.07 4.54 -9.15
N ARG A 415 11.24 4.99 -8.69
CA ARG A 415 11.39 6.32 -8.07
C ARG A 415 10.97 7.47 -8.98
N GLN A 416 11.33 7.42 -10.26
CA GLN A 416 10.93 8.43 -11.24
C GLN A 416 9.42 8.44 -11.45
N ILE A 417 8.77 7.27 -11.52
CA ILE A 417 7.30 7.16 -11.59
C ILE A 417 6.66 7.72 -10.32
N PHE A 418 7.21 7.37 -9.15
CA PHE A 418 6.72 7.80 -7.84
C PHE A 418 6.84 9.31 -7.60
N THR A 419 7.67 10.04 -8.35
CA THR A 419 7.65 11.53 -8.30
C THR A 419 6.31 12.13 -8.74
N GLY A 420 5.51 11.37 -9.51
CA GLY A 420 4.16 11.76 -9.91
C GLY A 420 3.07 11.41 -8.88
N ILE A 421 3.42 10.73 -7.79
CA ILE A 421 2.52 10.34 -6.70
C ILE A 421 2.67 11.34 -5.55
N ASP A 422 1.58 11.64 -4.84
CA ASP A 422 1.64 12.54 -3.69
C ASP A 422 2.60 11.98 -2.63
N ARG A 423 3.68 12.71 -2.35
CA ARG A 423 4.70 12.34 -1.36
C ARG A 423 4.14 12.01 0.02
N ALA A 424 2.97 12.56 0.37
CA ALA A 424 2.30 12.28 1.65
C ALA A 424 1.89 10.80 1.79
N GLN A 425 1.73 10.07 0.68
CA GLN A 425 1.38 8.65 0.69
C GLN A 425 2.56 7.74 1.01
N VAL A 426 3.80 8.25 0.87
CA VAL A 426 5.04 7.48 1.06
C VAL A 426 4.93 6.12 0.35
N VAL A 427 4.74 6.17 -0.96
CA VAL A 427 4.56 4.98 -1.80
C VAL A 427 5.84 4.14 -1.83
N VAL A 428 5.66 2.83 -1.80
CA VAL A 428 6.75 1.83 -1.80
C VAL A 428 6.45 0.76 -2.85
N VAL A 429 7.50 0.19 -3.43
CA VAL A 429 7.44 -1.05 -4.21
C VAL A 429 8.22 -2.13 -3.48
N THR A 430 7.73 -3.36 -3.56
CA THR A 430 8.44 -4.56 -3.14
C THR A 430 8.36 -5.66 -4.19
N GLY A 431 9.42 -6.45 -4.33
CA GLY A 431 9.53 -7.57 -5.27
C GLY A 431 10.32 -7.23 -6.55
N GLU A 432 10.80 -6.00 -6.68
CA GLU A 432 11.49 -5.48 -7.86
C GLU A 432 12.97 -5.89 -7.99
N GLU A 433 13.52 -6.65 -7.03
CA GLU A 433 14.93 -7.03 -6.99
C GLU A 433 15.41 -7.80 -8.22
N ASP A 434 14.53 -8.62 -8.79
CA ASP A 434 14.82 -9.50 -9.90
C ASP A 434 14.37 -8.90 -11.24
N ASN A 435 13.84 -7.67 -11.25
CA ASN A 435 13.57 -6.95 -12.49
C ASN A 435 14.86 -6.75 -13.27
N LEU A 436 14.87 -7.29 -14.49
CA LEU A 436 16.01 -7.28 -15.39
C LEU A 436 15.91 -6.19 -16.46
N PHE A 437 14.74 -5.57 -16.65
CA PHE A 437 14.55 -4.54 -17.67
C PHE A 437 15.57 -3.41 -17.60
N GLN A 438 16.13 -3.06 -18.76
CA GLN A 438 17.07 -1.96 -18.95
C GLN A 438 16.63 -1.13 -20.16
N PRO A 439 16.80 0.20 -20.12
CA PRO A 439 16.55 1.05 -21.28
C PRO A 439 17.27 0.55 -22.53
N GLY A 440 16.53 0.44 -23.65
CA GLY A 440 17.07 -0.06 -24.91
C GLY A 440 16.91 -1.56 -25.13
N MET A 441 16.47 -2.33 -24.12
CA MET A 441 16.09 -3.72 -24.37
C MET A 441 14.88 -3.80 -25.32
N PRO A 442 14.88 -4.75 -26.28
CA PRO A 442 13.78 -4.89 -27.21
C PRO A 442 12.46 -5.21 -26.50
N ILE A 443 11.44 -4.41 -26.76
CA ILE A 443 10.05 -4.72 -26.41
C ILE A 443 9.47 -5.45 -27.63
N LEU A 444 9.87 -6.70 -27.81
CA LEU A 444 9.42 -7.54 -28.92
C LEU A 444 8.12 -8.24 -28.53
N PRO A 445 7.14 -8.32 -29.44
CA PRO A 445 6.04 -9.27 -29.28
C PRO A 445 6.61 -10.68 -29.33
N GLY A 446 6.40 -11.49 -28.29
CA GLY A 446 7.04 -12.80 -28.19
C GLY A 446 6.46 -13.73 -27.13
N ASP A 447 5.46 -14.49 -27.57
CA ASP A 447 4.87 -15.72 -27.00
C ASP A 447 4.38 -15.72 -25.53
N PRO A 448 3.06 -15.72 -25.26
CA PRO A 448 2.52 -15.93 -23.91
C PRO A 448 2.82 -17.33 -23.34
N THR A 449 3.42 -18.23 -24.12
CA THR A 449 3.99 -19.48 -23.62
C THR A 449 5.49 -19.29 -23.35
N GLY A 450 5.82 -19.00 -22.09
CA GLY A 450 7.17 -18.76 -21.60
C GLY A 450 8.24 -19.66 -22.21
N GLY A 451 9.10 -19.06 -23.02
CA GLY A 451 10.29 -19.68 -23.58
C GLY A 451 11.52 -19.34 -22.76
N GLY A 452 11.72 -20.09 -21.67
CA GLY A 452 13.01 -20.40 -21.03
C GLY A 452 13.92 -19.24 -20.64
N ASP A 453 14.00 -18.98 -19.33
CA ASP A 453 15.27 -18.63 -18.69
C ASP A 453 16.27 -19.79 -18.90
N ALA A 454 16.90 -19.83 -20.07
CA ALA A 454 18.15 -20.52 -20.27
C ALA A 454 19.25 -19.51 -19.99
N GLY A 455 19.96 -19.75 -18.89
CA GLY A 455 21.05 -18.91 -18.42
C GLY A 455 22.04 -18.54 -19.53
N ALA A 456 22.66 -17.38 -19.34
CA ALA A 456 23.83 -16.97 -20.07
C ALA A 456 24.94 -18.03 -19.92
N ASP A 457 24.95 -19.01 -20.82
CA ASP A 457 26.14 -19.76 -21.18
C ASP A 457 26.54 -19.35 -22.60
N SER A 458 27.72 -18.74 -22.65
CA SER A 458 28.55 -18.55 -23.82
C SER A 458 28.73 -19.83 -24.64
N GLY A 459 27.84 -20.04 -25.62
CA GLY A 459 27.88 -21.20 -26.53
C GLY A 459 27.77 -20.79 -28.00
N ILE A 460 28.92 -20.67 -28.64
CA ILE A 460 29.12 -20.54 -30.09
C ILE A 460 28.65 -21.82 -30.83
N LEU A 461 28.16 -21.64 -32.07
CA LEU A 461 27.79 -22.61 -33.15
C LEU A 461 26.32 -23.10 -33.13
N ASP A 462 25.57 -23.11 -34.24
CA ASP A 462 25.95 -23.49 -35.60
C ASP A 462 25.07 -22.74 -36.65
N GLY A 463 25.70 -21.84 -37.41
CA GLY A 463 25.08 -21.10 -38.51
C GLY A 463 25.52 -21.71 -39.83
N GLY A 464 24.56 -22.28 -40.57
CA GLY A 464 24.77 -22.95 -41.83
C GLY A 464 25.48 -22.11 -42.90
N ALA A 465 26.18 -22.83 -43.77
CA ALA A 465 27.03 -22.36 -44.86
C ALA A 465 26.42 -21.25 -45.72
N GLY A 466 27.18 -20.16 -45.87
CA GLY A 466 26.97 -19.09 -46.83
C GLY A 466 28.32 -18.58 -47.32
N THR A 467 28.44 -18.49 -48.64
CA THR A 467 29.66 -18.40 -49.46
C THR A 467 30.52 -17.14 -49.28
N ASP A 468 31.81 -17.38 -49.34
CA ASP A 468 32.96 -16.57 -49.73
C ASP A 468 32.68 -15.26 -50.49
N GLY A 469 33.25 -14.17 -49.96
CA GLY A 469 33.32 -12.87 -50.63
C GLY A 469 34.22 -11.84 -49.93
N GLY A 470 35.49 -11.79 -50.32
CA GLY A 470 36.26 -10.53 -50.41
C GLY A 470 37.08 -10.08 -49.20
N ALA A 471 38.40 -10.15 -49.34
CA ALA A 471 39.34 -9.39 -48.51
C ALA A 471 39.22 -7.88 -48.79
N GLY A 472 39.06 -7.09 -47.73
CA GLY A 472 39.04 -5.63 -47.75
C GLY A 472 40.03 -5.08 -46.73
N THR A 473 40.85 -4.14 -47.19
CA THR A 473 42.13 -3.66 -46.64
C THR A 473 42.04 -2.92 -45.30
N ASP A 474 43.08 -3.15 -44.52
CA ASP A 474 43.67 -2.36 -43.45
C ASP A 474 43.74 -0.84 -43.74
N GLY A 475 43.19 -0.04 -42.82
CA GLY A 475 43.21 1.41 -42.87
C GLY A 475 43.45 2.03 -41.49
N GLY A 476 44.72 2.34 -41.23
CA GLY A 476 45.16 3.60 -40.61
C GLY A 476 44.83 3.90 -39.14
N ALA A 477 45.88 3.99 -38.32
CA ALA A 477 45.88 4.76 -37.08
C ALA A 477 45.74 6.26 -37.37
N GLY A 478 44.90 6.95 -36.59
CA GLY A 478 44.65 8.39 -36.68
C GLY A 478 44.48 9.01 -35.29
N THR A 479 45.24 10.08 -35.09
CA THR A 479 45.61 10.81 -33.87
C THR A 479 44.48 11.41 -33.02
N ASP A 480 44.79 11.45 -31.73
CA ASP A 480 44.37 12.35 -30.65
C ASP A 480 44.02 13.79 -31.08
N GLY A 481 42.79 14.20 -30.77
CA GLY A 481 42.27 15.55 -30.96
C GLY A 481 41.81 16.19 -29.64
N GLY A 482 42.64 17.09 -29.13
CA GLY A 482 42.27 18.42 -28.60
C GLY A 482 41.25 18.56 -27.46
N ALA A 483 41.71 19.16 -26.36
CA ALA A 483 40.87 19.74 -25.31
C ALA A 483 39.92 20.83 -25.88
N GLY A 484 38.63 20.70 -25.59
CA GLY A 484 37.61 21.69 -25.92
C GLY A 484 37.62 22.85 -24.93
N THR A 485 37.71 24.07 -25.44
CA THR A 485 37.63 25.34 -24.71
C THR A 485 36.19 25.72 -24.36
N ASP A 486 36.11 26.42 -23.23
CA ASP A 486 34.98 26.90 -22.45
C ASP A 486 33.98 27.73 -23.28
N GLY A 487 32.69 27.35 -23.23
CA GLY A 487 31.58 28.12 -23.77
C GLY A 487 31.18 29.26 -22.83
N GLY A 488 31.24 30.49 -23.34
CA GLY A 488 31.00 31.73 -22.61
C GLY A 488 29.55 31.98 -22.16
N ALA A 489 29.42 32.98 -21.29
CA ALA A 489 28.20 33.47 -20.66
C ALA A 489 27.17 33.98 -21.68
N GLY A 490 25.93 33.49 -21.56
CA GLY A 490 24.77 34.02 -22.27
C GLY A 490 24.17 35.21 -21.53
N THR A 491 23.99 36.30 -22.25
CA THR A 491 23.38 37.56 -21.80
C THR A 491 21.86 37.48 -21.67
N ASP A 492 21.40 38.12 -20.62
CA ASP A 492 20.09 38.52 -20.15
C ASP A 492 19.15 39.10 -21.22
N GLY A 493 18.00 38.43 -21.40
CA GLY A 493 16.87 38.90 -22.19
C GLY A 493 15.94 39.79 -21.36
N GLY A 494 15.67 40.98 -21.88
CA GLY A 494 15.07 42.12 -21.17
C GLY A 494 13.57 42.06 -20.89
N ALA A 495 13.15 43.07 -20.13
CA ALA A 495 11.81 43.33 -19.64
C ALA A 495 10.78 43.54 -20.75
N GLY A 496 9.63 42.88 -20.62
CA GLY A 496 8.42 43.14 -21.39
C GLY A 496 7.53 44.15 -20.68
N THR A 497 7.11 45.17 -21.42
CA THR A 497 6.34 46.34 -21.00
C THR A 497 4.86 46.08 -20.74
N ASP A 498 4.36 46.94 -19.87
CA ASP A 498 3.06 47.15 -19.26
C ASP A 498 1.92 47.42 -20.25
N GLY A 499 0.78 46.77 -20.01
CA GLY A 499 -0.48 46.99 -20.73
C GLY A 499 -1.60 47.49 -19.80
N GLY A 500 -1.86 48.81 -19.88
CA GLY A 500 -3.18 49.42 -19.99
C GLY A 500 -4.22 49.25 -18.87
N ALA A 501 -4.53 50.38 -18.21
CA ALA A 501 -5.67 50.59 -17.34
C ALA A 501 -7.03 50.49 -18.08
N GLY A 502 -8.02 49.91 -17.41
CA GLY A 502 -9.44 49.98 -17.77
C GLY A 502 -10.25 50.49 -16.57
N THR A 503 -11.03 51.54 -16.80
CA THR A 503 -11.76 52.34 -15.81
C THR A 503 -13.09 51.74 -15.35
N ASP A 504 -13.32 51.94 -14.06
CA ASP A 504 -14.49 52.04 -13.18
C ASP A 504 -15.90 51.99 -13.79
N GLY A 505 -16.75 51.18 -13.17
CA GLY A 505 -18.20 51.23 -13.30
C GLY A 505 -18.94 50.73 -12.05
N GLY A 506 -19.41 51.69 -11.23
CA GLY A 506 -20.74 51.67 -10.59
C GLY A 506 -21.01 50.75 -9.39
N ALA A 507 -21.26 51.37 -8.24
CA ALA A 507 -21.85 50.77 -7.05
C ALA A 507 -23.31 50.29 -7.25
N GLY A 508 -23.66 49.16 -6.67
CA GLY A 508 -25.02 48.63 -6.56
C GLY A 508 -25.22 47.93 -5.21
N THR A 509 -26.28 48.31 -4.51
CA THR A 509 -26.59 48.10 -3.09
C THR A 509 -27.14 46.71 -2.73
N ASP A 510 -26.78 46.27 -1.52
CA ASP A 510 -27.44 45.39 -0.53
C ASP A 510 -28.72 44.62 -0.93
N GLY A 511 -28.62 43.29 -0.93
CA GLY A 511 -29.74 42.35 -0.88
C GLY A 511 -29.50 41.28 0.19
N GLY A 512 -30.35 41.25 1.21
CA GLY A 512 -30.23 40.43 2.42
C GLY A 512 -30.45 38.91 2.25
N PRO A 513 -30.36 38.15 3.34
CA PRO A 513 -30.31 36.68 3.32
C PRO A 513 -31.68 36.02 3.07
N PRO A 514 -31.70 34.82 2.46
CA PRO A 514 -32.93 34.09 2.12
C PRO A 514 -33.63 33.46 3.34
N PRO A 515 -34.97 33.25 3.28
CA PRO A 515 -35.77 32.82 4.43
C PRO A 515 -35.69 31.31 4.71
N SER A 516 -35.86 30.97 6.00
CA SER A 516 -35.94 29.62 6.55
C SER A 516 -37.10 28.78 6.00
N PRO A 517 -36.91 27.45 5.82
CA PRO A 517 -38.01 26.56 5.46
C PRO A 517 -38.84 26.17 6.69
N THR A 518 -40.16 26.25 6.51
CA THR A 518 -41.24 25.93 7.45
C THR A 518 -41.40 24.43 7.73
N THR A 519 -41.73 24.13 8.98
CA THR A 519 -42.06 22.83 9.56
C THR A 519 -43.30 22.16 8.93
N PRO A 520 -43.28 20.85 8.61
CA PRO A 520 -44.48 20.07 8.33
C PRO A 520 -45.13 19.50 9.61
N PRO A 521 -46.46 19.28 9.63
CA PRO A 521 -47.22 18.93 10.83
C PRO A 521 -47.16 17.43 11.21
N ALA A 522 -47.39 17.18 12.50
CA ALA A 522 -47.41 15.88 13.15
C ALA A 522 -48.51 14.93 12.63
N PRO A 523 -48.27 13.61 12.57
CA PRO A 523 -49.32 12.63 12.30
C PRO A 523 -50.02 12.17 13.58
N THR A 524 -51.34 12.16 13.50
CA THR A 524 -52.34 11.73 14.48
C THR A 524 -52.40 10.21 14.67
N THR A 525 -52.45 9.74 15.93
CA THR A 525 -52.91 8.39 16.35
C THR A 525 -54.39 8.14 16.03
N PRO A 526 -54.81 6.91 15.65
CA PRO A 526 -55.61 6.04 16.56
C PRO A 526 -55.52 4.51 16.22
N PRO A 527 -56.35 3.60 16.80
CA PRO A 527 -56.38 3.08 18.16
C PRO A 527 -56.10 1.54 18.25
N SER A 528 -55.89 1.03 19.47
CA SER A 528 -55.86 -0.41 19.83
C SER A 528 -57.12 -1.20 19.46
N PRO A 529 -56.99 -2.55 19.31
CA PRO A 529 -57.75 -3.43 20.22
C PRO A 529 -57.01 -4.71 20.71
N THR A 530 -57.02 -4.89 22.03
CA THR A 530 -57.47 -6.03 22.87
C THR A 530 -57.31 -7.52 22.44
N THR A 531 -56.48 -8.25 23.22
CA THR A 531 -56.55 -9.64 23.78
C THR A 531 -56.60 -10.94 22.92
N THR A 532 -55.50 -11.72 23.01
CA THR A 532 -55.24 -13.18 23.31
C THR A 532 -56.39 -14.22 23.28
N PRO A 533 -56.18 -15.57 23.06
CA PRO A 533 -55.10 -16.40 23.67
C PRO A 533 -54.53 -17.67 22.96
N THR A 534 -53.28 -18.00 23.35
CA THR A 534 -52.62 -19.33 23.62
C THR A 534 -52.50 -20.48 22.59
N THR A 535 -51.25 -20.89 22.30
CA THR A 535 -50.78 -22.31 22.28
C THR A 535 -49.23 -22.39 22.44
N PRO A 536 -48.64 -23.44 23.09
CA PRO A 536 -47.23 -23.50 23.55
C PRO A 536 -46.27 -24.33 22.61
N PRO A 537 -44.95 -24.42 22.90
CA PRO A 537 -43.87 -24.26 21.90
C PRO A 537 -43.15 -25.54 21.42
N SER A 538 -42.29 -25.38 20.40
CA SER A 538 -41.18 -26.29 20.06
C SER A 538 -39.97 -25.49 19.53
N PRO A 539 -38.74 -26.04 19.59
CA PRO A 539 -37.61 -25.38 20.24
C PRO A 539 -36.75 -24.50 19.32
N THR A 540 -36.25 -23.43 19.93
CA THR A 540 -35.40 -22.37 19.38
C THR A 540 -33.94 -22.77 19.24
N THR A 541 -33.41 -22.52 18.05
CA THR A 541 -32.00 -22.25 17.74
C THR A 541 -31.63 -20.85 18.27
N PRO A 542 -30.40 -20.61 18.77
CA PRO A 542 -30.03 -19.32 19.37
C PRO A 542 -29.91 -18.18 18.33
N PRO A 543 -30.19 -16.91 18.73
CA PRO A 543 -30.29 -15.78 17.83
C PRO A 543 -28.93 -15.19 17.43
N ALA A 544 -28.88 -14.69 16.20
CA ALA A 544 -27.87 -13.79 15.68
C ALA A 544 -27.76 -12.53 16.55
N GLY A 545 -26.53 -12.15 16.87
CA GLY A 545 -26.21 -10.92 17.58
C GLY A 545 -26.63 -9.70 16.77
N GLY A 546 -27.23 -8.73 17.46
CA GLY A 546 -27.67 -7.48 16.88
C GLY A 546 -26.50 -6.58 16.51
N ASP A 547 -26.62 -5.99 15.31
CA ASP A 547 -25.77 -4.91 14.85
C ASP A 547 -25.89 -3.70 15.79
N THR A 548 -24.76 -3.33 16.36
CA THR A 548 -24.55 -1.98 16.91
C THR A 548 -24.07 -1.09 15.78
N PRO A 549 -24.41 0.21 15.74
CA PRO A 549 -23.85 1.13 14.75
C PRO A 549 -22.35 1.28 15.03
N GLU A 550 -21.53 0.73 14.14
CA GLU A 550 -20.07 0.94 14.12
C GLU A 550 -19.78 2.42 13.84
N PRO A 551 -18.82 3.07 14.54
CA PRO A 551 -18.45 4.45 14.24
C PRO A 551 -17.89 4.54 12.81
N THR A 552 -18.27 5.61 12.12
CA THR A 552 -17.81 6.02 10.79
C THR A 552 -16.33 5.71 10.58
N GLY A 553 -16.07 4.84 9.61
CA GLY A 553 -14.77 4.27 9.29
C GLY A 553 -13.70 5.28 8.89
N CYS A 554 -12.49 4.77 8.70
CA CYS A 554 -11.21 5.45 8.49
C CYS A 554 -11.20 6.42 7.28
N ALA A 555 -11.97 7.49 7.33
CA ALA A 555 -11.97 8.54 6.34
C ALA A 555 -10.70 9.38 6.51
N CYS A 556 -9.66 9.04 5.73
CA CYS A 556 -8.64 10.01 5.38
C CYS A 556 -9.27 11.02 4.43
N GLU A 557 -10.06 11.94 4.99
CA GLU A 557 -10.83 12.94 4.25
C GLU A 557 -10.08 14.27 4.11
N THR A 558 -9.09 14.54 4.97
CA THR A 558 -8.38 15.82 4.96
C THR A 558 -6.88 15.66 5.22
N ALA A 559 -6.06 16.14 4.29
CA ALA A 559 -4.62 16.29 4.52
C ALA A 559 -4.38 17.41 5.55
N PRO A 560 -3.57 17.22 6.60
CA PRO A 560 -3.26 18.30 7.53
C PRO A 560 -2.43 19.39 6.83
N GLY A 561 -2.92 20.64 6.93
CA GLY A 561 -2.21 21.82 6.45
C GLY A 561 -0.90 22.01 7.22
N GLN A 562 0.23 22.03 6.51
CA GLN A 562 1.54 22.34 7.08
C GLN A 562 1.55 23.78 7.58
N SER A 563 1.53 23.97 8.91
CA SER A 563 1.90 25.25 9.51
C SER A 563 3.33 25.13 10.06
N SER A 564 4.23 25.94 9.51
CA SER A 564 5.61 26.08 10.01
C SER A 564 5.61 26.82 11.35
N PRO A 565 6.43 26.42 12.35
CA PRO A 565 6.52 27.18 13.59
C PRO A 565 7.36 28.45 13.36
N THR A 566 6.71 29.62 13.45
CA THR A 566 7.40 30.89 13.62
C THR A 566 7.87 31.03 15.07
N SER A 567 9.15 31.29 15.25
CA SER A 567 9.74 31.58 16.57
C SER A 567 9.36 33.01 17.01
N PRO A 568 9.01 33.27 18.27
CA PRO A 568 8.86 34.63 18.75
C PRO A 568 10.16 35.12 19.41
N LEU A 569 10.80 36.10 18.78
CA LEU A 569 11.75 37.00 19.44
C LEU A 569 11.03 38.32 19.76
N GLY A 570 11.10 38.71 21.03
CA GLY A 570 11.09 40.12 21.43
C GLY A 570 9.82 40.67 22.07
N ALA A 571 9.85 40.83 23.40
CA ALA A 571 9.18 41.96 24.05
C ALA A 571 9.99 42.41 25.28
N LEU A 572 10.46 43.66 25.19
CA LEU A 572 11.08 44.47 26.21
C LEU A 572 10.21 44.58 27.48
N GLY A 573 10.84 44.55 28.66
CA GLY A 573 10.26 44.96 29.93
C GLY A 573 11.33 45.54 30.85
N ILE A 574 11.37 46.87 30.93
CA ILE A 574 12.22 47.71 31.80
C ILE A 574 11.66 47.68 33.23
N PHE A 575 12.51 47.50 34.26
CA PHE A 575 12.62 48.38 35.45
C PHE A 575 13.79 47.97 36.37
N ALA A 576 14.67 48.95 36.61
CA ALA A 576 15.50 49.32 37.80
C ALA A 576 15.66 48.32 38.98
N ALA A 577 16.73 48.27 39.78
CA ALA A 577 18.04 48.94 39.90
C ALA A 577 18.77 48.29 41.11
N VAL A 578 20.00 48.76 41.40
CA VAL A 578 20.89 48.47 42.56
C VAL A 578 21.81 47.27 42.32
N GLY A 579 23.15 47.33 42.36
CA GLY A 579 24.14 48.34 42.74
C GLY A 579 25.51 47.64 42.93
N ALA A 580 26.60 48.43 42.95
CA ALA A 580 28.03 48.05 43.11
C ALA A 580 28.72 47.51 41.83
N VAL A 581 29.60 48.23 41.12
CA VAL A 581 30.83 48.98 41.48
C VAL A 581 31.86 48.13 42.22
N LEU A 582 32.86 47.58 41.49
CA LEU A 582 34.27 48.05 41.52
C LEU A 582 35.20 47.15 40.68
N ALA A 583 35.96 47.82 39.78
CA ALA A 583 37.38 47.61 39.44
C ALA A 583 37.83 46.25 38.83
N ARG A 584 38.77 46.15 37.89
CA ARG A 584 39.77 47.09 37.33
C ARG A 584 40.42 46.46 36.08
N ARG A 585 40.55 47.28 35.03
CA ARG A 585 41.74 47.52 34.17
C ARG A 585 42.43 46.38 33.37
N ARG A 586 42.50 46.67 32.05
CA ARG A 586 43.67 46.70 31.12
C ARG A 586 44.33 45.33 30.87
N ARG A 587 44.53 44.87 29.63
CA ARG A 587 44.76 45.53 28.34
C ARG A 587 43.96 44.87 27.23
#